data_AF-A0A6A5A5T2-F1
#
_entry.id   AF-A0A6A5A5T2-F1
#
_cell.length_a   1.000
_cell.length_b   1.000
_cell.length_c   1.000
_cell.angle_alpha   90.00
_cell.angle_beta   90.00
_cell.angle_gamma   90.00
#
_symmetry.space_group_name_H-M   'P 1'
#
loop_
_entity.id
_entity.type
_entity.pdbx_description
1 polymer ?
#
loop_
_entity_poly.entity_id
_entity_poly.type
_entity_poly.pdbx_seq_one_letter_code
_entity_poly.pdbx_strand_id
1 'polypeptide(L)'
;TTKDTEALSQYKTMHEGLVYLTHLDYDDTENIMLEKLTDQVEGNGWSWNNLNTLCWAIGSISGAMSEENEKRFLVTVIKDLLGLCEMKQGKDNKAVVASNIMYVVGQYPRFLRAHWKFLKTVVNKLFEFMHELHPGVQDMACDTFLKIAQKCRRKFVVLQPGEPYPFVEELMMELPKTVSDLEPHQLHRRSGRVHVGGRDHSRAQGHARG
;
A
#
# COMPACT_ATOMS: atom_id res chain seq x y z
N THR A 1 -24.73 -1.93 -9.75
CA THR A 1 -24.33 -0.95 -10.80
C THR A 1 -24.55 0.50 -10.38
N THR A 2 -25.76 0.94 -9.98
CA THR A 2 -26.00 2.32 -9.50
C THR A 2 -25.43 2.60 -8.10
N LYS A 3 -25.65 1.68 -7.13
CA LYS A 3 -25.07 1.78 -5.78
C LYS A 3 -23.53 1.87 -5.76
N ASP A 4 -22.86 1.12 -6.65
CA ASP A 4 -21.40 1.14 -6.79
C ASP A 4 -20.89 2.49 -7.33
N THR A 5 -21.70 3.17 -8.15
CA THR A 5 -21.36 4.47 -8.73
C THR A 5 -21.54 5.60 -7.71
N GLU A 6 -22.59 5.54 -6.89
CA GLU A 6 -22.83 6.48 -5.80
C GLU A 6 -21.76 6.39 -4.70
N ALA A 7 -21.40 5.17 -4.28
CA ALA A 7 -20.33 4.96 -3.30
C ALA A 7 -18.97 5.48 -3.80
N LEU A 8 -18.67 5.28 -5.09
CA LEU A 8 -17.46 5.81 -5.71
C LEU A 8 -17.45 7.34 -5.77
N SER A 9 -18.61 7.95 -6.05
CA SER A 9 -18.77 9.40 -6.07
C SER A 9 -18.56 10.00 -4.68
N GLN A 10 -19.19 9.41 -3.65
CA GLN A 10 -19.02 9.81 -2.26
C GLN A 10 -17.56 9.71 -1.80
N TYR A 11 -16.86 8.63 -2.14
CA TYR A 11 -15.44 8.49 -1.84
C TYR A 11 -14.61 9.61 -2.48
N LYS A 12 -14.90 9.98 -3.74
CA LYS A 12 -14.21 11.11 -4.40
C LYS A 12 -14.47 12.43 -3.68
N THR A 13 -15.72 12.72 -3.30
CA THR A 13 -16.04 13.94 -2.55
C THR A 13 -15.34 13.98 -1.19
N MET A 14 -15.34 12.86 -0.45
CA MET A 14 -14.64 12.76 0.84
C MET A 14 -13.12 12.93 0.68
N HIS A 15 -12.54 12.31 -0.34
CA HIS A 15 -11.13 12.43 -0.68
C HIS A 15 -10.75 13.89 -0.99
N GLU A 16 -11.51 14.56 -1.86
CA GLU A 16 -11.29 15.96 -2.20
C GLU A 16 -11.39 16.86 -0.95
N GLY A 17 -12.40 16.65 -0.11
CA GLY A 17 -12.53 17.38 1.15
C GLY A 17 -11.32 17.23 2.06
N LEU A 18 -10.82 16.00 2.25
CA LEU A 18 -9.65 15.76 3.09
C LEU A 18 -8.38 16.39 2.52
N VAL A 19 -8.20 16.34 1.20
CA VAL A 19 -7.07 17.02 0.53
C VAL A 19 -7.14 18.53 0.73
N TYR A 20 -8.32 19.15 0.60
CA TYR A 20 -8.47 20.58 0.87
C TYR A 20 -8.17 20.96 2.32
N LEU A 21 -8.64 20.17 3.29
CA LEU A 21 -8.32 20.39 4.71
C LEU A 21 -6.81 20.27 4.95
N THR A 22 -6.15 19.28 4.34
CA THR A 22 -4.70 19.09 4.44
C THR A 22 -3.93 20.28 3.84
N HIS A 23 -4.43 20.89 2.77
CA HIS A 23 -3.82 22.10 2.20
C HIS A 23 -4.01 23.34 3.08
N LEU A 24 -5.11 23.41 3.86
CA LEU A 24 -5.38 24.53 4.76
C LEU A 24 -4.50 24.47 6.00
N ASP A 25 -4.38 23.30 6.61
CA ASP A 25 -3.53 23.05 7.77
C ASP A 25 -2.99 21.62 7.75
N TYR A 26 -1.81 21.46 7.16
CA TYR A 26 -1.18 20.15 7.07
C TYR A 26 -0.63 19.70 8.42
N ASP A 27 -0.22 20.62 9.31
CA ASP A 27 0.35 20.29 10.62
C ASP A 27 -0.75 19.70 11.52
N ASP A 28 -1.94 20.30 11.55
CA ASP A 28 -3.11 19.76 12.27
C ASP A 28 -3.53 18.39 11.72
N THR A 29 -3.59 18.26 10.39
CA THR A 29 -3.94 16.98 9.74
C THR A 29 -2.90 15.88 10.05
N GLU A 30 -1.61 16.20 9.98
CA GLU A 30 -0.50 15.30 10.33
C GLU A 30 -0.62 14.85 11.79
N ASN A 31 -0.80 15.78 12.71
CA ASN A 31 -0.91 15.50 14.15
C ASN A 31 -2.09 14.58 14.46
N ILE A 32 -3.28 14.86 13.93
CA ILE A 32 -4.49 14.05 14.17
C ILE A 32 -4.30 12.62 13.63
N MET A 33 -3.71 12.45 12.44
CA MET A 33 -3.47 11.13 11.87
C MET A 33 -2.45 10.33 12.67
N LEU A 34 -1.36 10.98 13.12
CA LEU A 34 -0.32 10.34 13.92
C LEU A 34 -0.82 9.96 15.32
N GLU A 35 -1.57 10.84 15.99
CA GLU A 35 -2.18 10.54 17.30
C GLU A 35 -3.09 9.30 17.20
N LYS A 36 -3.97 9.26 16.19
CA LYS A 36 -4.83 8.08 15.95
C LYS A 36 -4.03 6.82 15.64
N LEU A 37 -2.88 6.94 14.98
CA LEU A 37 -2.02 5.79 14.71
C LEU A 37 -1.37 5.29 16.00
N THR A 38 -0.88 6.19 16.84
CA THR A 38 -0.34 5.87 18.17
C THR A 38 -1.37 5.13 19.02
N ASP A 39 -2.62 5.59 19.05
CA ASP A 39 -3.71 4.89 19.75
C ASP A 39 -3.90 3.43 19.27
N GLN A 40 -3.82 3.20 17.95
CA GLN A 40 -3.91 1.85 17.40
C GLN A 40 -2.71 0.98 17.80
N VAL A 41 -1.51 1.57 17.91
CA VAL A 41 -0.28 0.88 18.33
C VAL A 41 -0.30 0.51 19.81
N GLU A 42 -0.71 1.44 20.66
CA GLU A 42 -0.82 1.25 22.11
C GLU A 42 -1.99 0.33 22.50
N GLY A 43 -2.94 0.13 21.58
CA GLY A 43 -4.12 -0.71 21.81
C GLY A 43 -5.33 0.04 22.35
N ASN A 44 -5.25 1.36 22.47
CA ASN A 44 -6.34 2.24 22.89
C ASN A 44 -7.38 2.34 21.76
N GLY A 45 -8.34 1.41 21.74
CA GLY A 45 -9.35 1.35 20.68
C GLY A 45 -8.87 0.66 19.40
N TRP A 46 -7.95 -0.31 19.52
CA TRP A 46 -7.55 -1.16 18.40
C TRP A 46 -8.76 -1.89 17.79
N SER A 47 -8.96 -1.70 16.49
CA SER A 47 -9.84 -2.56 15.70
C SER A 47 -9.41 -2.55 14.25
N TRP A 48 -9.72 -3.63 13.51
CA TRP A 48 -9.42 -3.71 12.08
C TRP A 48 -10.06 -2.56 11.31
N ASN A 49 -11.29 -2.19 11.69
CA ASN A 49 -12.01 -1.11 11.03
C ASN A 49 -11.32 0.25 11.26
N ASN A 50 -10.90 0.55 12.49
CA ASN A 50 -10.23 1.81 12.82
C ASN A 50 -8.87 1.93 12.12
N LEU A 51 -8.08 0.86 12.10
CA LEU A 51 -6.81 0.87 11.36
C LEU A 51 -7.04 1.06 9.86
N ASN A 52 -8.01 0.35 9.28
CA ASN A 52 -8.32 0.43 7.85
C ASN A 52 -8.76 1.84 7.46
N THR A 53 -9.71 2.43 8.17
CA THR A 53 -10.20 3.78 7.85
C THR A 53 -9.10 4.83 8.00
N LEU A 54 -8.24 4.70 9.02
CA LEU A 54 -7.09 5.57 9.20
C LEU A 54 -6.10 5.43 8.03
N CYS A 55 -5.73 4.21 7.66
CA CYS A 55 -4.79 3.98 6.55
C CYS A 55 -5.37 4.42 5.19
N TRP A 56 -6.69 4.33 5.00
CA TRP A 56 -7.37 4.91 3.85
C TRP A 56 -7.29 6.43 3.82
N ALA A 57 -7.49 7.09 4.96
CA ALA A 57 -7.34 8.54 5.09
C ALA A 57 -5.89 8.99 4.87
N ILE A 58 -4.92 8.27 5.42
CA ILE A 58 -3.50 8.50 5.16
C ILE A 58 -3.20 8.35 3.68
N GLY A 59 -3.70 7.30 3.01
CA GLY A 59 -3.45 7.10 1.59
C GLY A 59 -4.10 8.15 0.68
N SER A 60 -5.24 8.71 1.06
CA SER A 60 -5.99 9.68 0.23
C SER A 60 -5.36 11.08 0.22
N ILE A 61 -4.57 11.45 1.23
CA ILE A 61 -3.86 12.74 1.26
C ILE A 61 -2.54 12.74 0.47
N SER A 62 -2.23 11.66 -0.25
CA SER A 62 -1.00 11.56 -1.03
C SER A 62 -0.86 12.74 -2.01
N GLY A 63 0.25 13.46 -1.93
CA GLY A 63 0.52 14.62 -2.77
C GLY A 63 -0.03 15.96 -2.25
N ALA A 64 -0.77 15.98 -1.13
CA ALA A 64 -1.26 17.22 -0.52
C ALA A 64 -0.18 17.97 0.29
N MET A 65 0.95 17.33 0.59
CA MET A 65 2.06 17.89 1.34
C MET A 65 3.26 18.21 0.44
N SER A 66 4.22 19.01 0.95
CA SER A 66 5.54 19.15 0.32
C SER A 66 6.28 17.80 0.33
N GLU A 67 7.27 17.62 -0.54
CA GLU A 67 8.03 16.35 -0.59
C GLU A 67 8.76 16.04 0.72
N GLU A 68 9.24 17.08 1.41
CA GLU A 68 9.95 16.95 2.68
C GLU A 68 8.99 16.53 3.82
N ASN A 69 7.83 17.19 3.92
CA ASN A 69 6.83 16.86 4.94
C ASN A 69 6.22 15.48 4.68
N GLU A 70 5.89 15.17 3.42
CA GLU A 70 5.40 13.84 3.03
C GLU A 70 6.41 12.75 3.38
N LYS A 71 7.71 13.00 3.16
CA LYS A 71 8.77 12.06 3.54
C LYS A 71 8.78 11.82 5.05
N ARG A 72 8.78 12.88 5.86
CA ARG A 72 8.80 12.77 7.32
C ARG A 72 7.58 11.98 7.82
N PHE A 73 6.40 12.38 7.36
CA PHE A 73 5.13 11.75 7.71
C PHE A 73 5.12 10.25 7.37
N LEU A 74 5.47 9.89 6.13
CA LEU A 74 5.45 8.48 5.70
C LEU A 74 6.45 7.61 6.43
N VAL A 75 7.64 8.12 6.74
CA VAL A 75 8.64 7.34 7.50
C VAL A 75 8.08 6.98 8.87
N THR A 76 7.41 7.90 9.55
CA THR A 76 6.75 7.64 10.83
C THR A 76 5.62 6.63 10.68
N VAL A 77 4.69 6.85 9.76
CA VAL A 77 3.55 5.95 9.54
C VAL A 77 3.99 4.52 9.24
N ILE A 78 4.95 4.35 8.32
CA ILE A 78 5.42 3.02 7.91
C ILE A 78 6.12 2.32 9.07
N LYS A 79 6.93 3.05 9.85
CA LYS A 79 7.61 2.50 11.02
C LYS A 79 6.62 2.00 12.07
N ASP A 80 5.60 2.78 12.36
CA ASP A 80 4.58 2.43 13.35
C ASP A 80 3.73 1.25 12.88
N LEU A 81 3.35 1.20 11.60
CA LEU A 81 2.63 0.06 11.03
C LEU A 81 3.47 -1.22 11.03
N LEU A 82 4.78 -1.13 10.75
CA LEU A 82 5.68 -2.28 10.83
C LEU A 82 5.81 -2.79 12.27
N GLY A 83 5.99 -1.88 13.24
CA GLY A 83 6.00 -2.23 14.66
C GLY A 83 4.69 -2.88 15.10
N LEU A 84 3.55 -2.36 14.65
CA LEU A 84 2.23 -2.93 14.89
C LEU A 84 2.10 -4.35 14.31
N CYS A 85 2.64 -4.59 13.12
CA CYS A 85 2.63 -5.90 12.47
C CYS A 85 3.46 -6.93 13.25
N GLU A 86 4.54 -6.50 13.90
CA GLU A 86 5.37 -7.35 14.76
C GLU A 86 4.67 -7.65 16.10
N MET A 87 4.03 -6.66 16.70
CA MET A 87 3.33 -6.78 17.98
C MET A 87 2.06 -7.64 17.92
N LYS A 88 1.28 -7.55 16.83
CA LYS A 88 0.02 -8.27 16.73
C LYS A 88 0.24 -9.77 16.47
N GLN A 89 -0.42 -10.59 17.29
CA GLN A 89 -0.43 -12.04 17.15
C GLN A 89 -1.60 -12.51 16.28
N GLY A 90 -1.44 -13.66 15.64
CA GLY A 90 -2.45 -14.25 14.75
C GLY A 90 -2.30 -13.84 13.29
N LYS A 91 -2.54 -14.79 12.38
CA LYS A 91 -2.36 -14.59 10.93
C LYS A 91 -3.28 -13.50 10.38
N ASP A 92 -4.54 -13.46 10.82
CA ASP A 92 -5.51 -12.49 10.33
C ASP A 92 -5.15 -11.05 10.71
N ASN A 93 -4.70 -10.83 11.96
CA ASN A 93 -4.23 -9.52 12.40
C ASN A 93 -3.03 -9.05 11.58
N LYS A 94 -2.07 -9.96 11.34
CA LYS A 94 -0.90 -9.65 10.50
C LYS A 94 -1.29 -9.36 9.05
N ALA A 95 -2.24 -10.11 8.49
CA ALA A 95 -2.75 -9.87 7.15
C ALA A 95 -3.44 -8.51 7.04
N VAL A 96 -4.23 -8.10 8.04
CA VAL A 96 -4.86 -6.78 8.10
C VAL A 96 -3.80 -5.68 8.15
N VAL A 97 -2.80 -5.77 9.03
CA VAL A 97 -1.75 -4.74 9.10
C VAL A 97 -0.92 -4.69 7.81
N ALA A 98 -0.50 -5.85 7.28
CA ALA A 98 0.23 -5.94 6.02
C ALA A 98 -0.58 -5.34 4.85
N SER A 99 -1.89 -5.57 4.81
CA SER A 99 -2.77 -5.00 3.79
C SER A 99 -2.78 -3.46 3.80
N ASN A 100 -2.79 -2.88 5.01
CA ASN A 100 -2.74 -1.44 5.20
C ASN A 100 -1.38 -0.85 4.83
N ILE A 101 -0.28 -1.53 5.16
CA ILE A 101 1.06 -1.13 4.73
C ILE A 101 1.15 -1.13 3.20
N MET A 102 0.71 -2.21 2.54
CA MET A 102 0.72 -2.31 1.08
C MET A 102 -0.12 -1.20 0.44
N TYR A 103 -1.29 -0.89 1.00
CA TYR A 103 -2.13 0.21 0.56
C TYR A 103 -1.42 1.55 0.63
N VAL A 104 -0.95 1.93 1.82
CA VAL A 104 -0.30 3.22 2.07
C VAL A 104 0.89 3.35 1.13
N VAL A 105 1.82 2.39 1.13
CA VAL A 105 3.00 2.43 0.25
C VAL A 105 2.61 2.54 -1.23
N GLY A 106 1.58 1.81 -1.67
CA GLY A 106 1.06 1.87 -3.03
C GLY A 106 0.43 3.21 -3.41
N GLN A 107 0.03 4.06 -2.46
CA GLN A 107 -0.52 5.40 -2.74
C GLN A 107 0.54 6.48 -2.96
N TYR A 108 1.78 6.27 -2.51
CA TYR A 108 2.83 7.30 -2.49
C TYR A 108 3.98 7.06 -3.50
N PRO A 109 3.72 7.04 -4.83
CA PRO A 109 4.76 6.81 -5.82
C PRO A 109 5.77 7.97 -5.94
N ARG A 110 5.44 9.18 -5.44
CA ARG A 110 6.40 10.30 -5.37
C ARG A 110 7.53 9.97 -4.40
N PHE A 111 7.19 9.60 -3.17
CA PHE A 111 8.12 9.12 -2.16
C PHE A 111 8.97 7.93 -2.67
N LEU A 112 8.34 6.91 -3.26
CA LEU A 112 9.05 5.73 -3.78
C LEU A 112 10.07 6.07 -4.87
N ARG A 113 9.76 7.02 -5.77
CA ARG A 113 10.69 7.46 -6.81
C ARG A 113 11.90 8.23 -6.24
N ALA A 114 11.73 8.92 -5.11
CA ALA A 114 12.83 9.62 -4.46
C ALA A 114 13.75 8.68 -3.68
N HIS A 115 13.25 7.52 -3.23
CA HIS A 115 13.97 6.63 -2.29
C HIS A 115 14.16 5.21 -2.86
N TRP A 116 15.19 5.05 -3.71
CA TRP A 116 15.45 3.78 -4.41
C TRP A 116 15.56 2.56 -3.49
N LYS A 117 16.40 2.62 -2.45
CA LYS A 117 16.62 1.48 -1.53
C LYS A 117 15.30 1.02 -0.92
N PHE A 118 14.46 1.97 -0.52
CA PHE A 118 13.14 1.69 0.04
C PHE A 118 12.21 1.06 -0.99
N LEU A 119 12.16 1.60 -2.22
CA LEU A 119 11.40 0.99 -3.33
C LEU A 119 11.82 -0.46 -3.59
N LYS A 120 13.13 -0.76 -3.65
CA LYS A 120 13.64 -2.13 -3.84
C LYS A 120 13.19 -3.06 -2.70
N THR A 121 13.33 -2.62 -1.45
CA THR A 121 12.84 -3.37 -0.28
C THR A 121 11.34 -3.66 -0.34
N VAL A 122 10.52 -2.67 -0.71
CA VAL A 122 9.07 -2.85 -0.85
C VAL A 122 8.76 -3.89 -1.93
N VAL A 123 9.38 -3.81 -3.11
CA VAL A 123 9.10 -4.76 -4.20
C VAL A 123 9.47 -6.19 -3.80
N ASN A 124 10.62 -6.39 -3.16
CA ASN A 124 11.02 -7.70 -2.67
C ASN A 124 10.05 -8.23 -1.62
N LYS A 125 9.55 -7.36 -0.73
CA LYS A 125 8.54 -7.75 0.26
C LYS A 125 7.21 -8.13 -0.37
N LEU A 126 6.79 -7.43 -1.44
CA LEU A 126 5.60 -7.80 -2.20
C LEU A 126 5.76 -9.19 -2.84
N PHE A 127 6.95 -9.54 -3.31
CA PHE A 127 7.22 -10.89 -3.83
C PHE A 127 7.18 -11.94 -2.73
N GLU A 128 7.71 -11.67 -1.54
CA GLU A 128 7.51 -12.56 -0.40
C GLU A 128 6.02 -12.76 -0.09
N PHE A 129 5.21 -11.70 -0.14
CA PHE A 129 3.76 -11.80 0.08
C PHE A 129 3.00 -12.51 -1.04
N MET A 130 3.56 -12.60 -2.26
CA MET A 130 3.00 -13.44 -3.32
C MET A 130 3.08 -14.94 -2.99
N HIS A 131 3.96 -15.33 -2.05
CA HIS A 131 4.07 -16.70 -1.55
C HIS A 131 3.24 -16.96 -0.27
N GLU A 132 2.56 -15.94 0.27
CA GLU A 132 1.78 -16.09 1.50
C GLU A 132 0.43 -16.77 1.22
N LEU A 133 0.08 -17.82 1.97
CA LEU A 133 -1.15 -18.60 1.72
C LEU A 133 -2.42 -17.97 2.33
N HIS A 134 -2.29 -16.82 3.00
CA HIS A 134 -3.44 -16.16 3.59
C HIS A 134 -4.36 -15.57 2.50
N PRO A 135 -5.68 -15.85 2.54
CA PRO A 135 -6.61 -15.39 1.51
C PRO A 135 -6.51 -13.89 1.22
N GLY A 136 -6.35 -13.54 -0.06
CA GLY A 136 -6.33 -12.16 -0.54
C GLY A 136 -5.02 -11.38 -0.32
N VAL A 137 -4.05 -11.90 0.44
CA VAL A 137 -2.73 -11.26 0.57
C VAL A 137 -1.95 -11.32 -0.75
N GLN A 138 -1.97 -12.47 -1.43
CA GLN A 138 -1.31 -12.63 -2.75
C GLN A 138 -1.90 -11.68 -3.80
N ASP A 139 -3.23 -11.61 -3.90
CA ASP A 139 -3.93 -10.71 -4.83
C ASP A 139 -3.52 -9.26 -4.59
N MET A 140 -3.51 -8.85 -3.32
CA MET A 140 -3.14 -7.50 -2.94
C MET A 140 -1.68 -7.19 -3.22
N ALA A 141 -0.78 -8.16 -2.99
CA ALA A 141 0.63 -8.02 -3.32
C ALA A 141 0.84 -7.84 -4.83
N CYS A 142 0.13 -8.61 -5.65
CA CYS A 142 0.14 -8.50 -7.11
C CYS A 142 -0.37 -7.14 -7.59
N ASP A 143 -1.50 -6.68 -7.06
CA ASP A 143 -2.10 -5.40 -7.44
C ASP A 143 -1.25 -4.22 -7.01
N THR A 144 -0.69 -4.28 -5.80
CA THR A 144 0.21 -3.25 -5.27
C THR A 144 1.50 -3.20 -6.09
N PHE A 145 2.08 -4.35 -6.41
CA PHE A 145 3.26 -4.44 -7.28
C PHE A 145 2.97 -3.84 -8.65
N LEU A 146 1.86 -4.21 -9.29
CA LEU A 146 1.48 -3.67 -10.60
C LEU A 146 1.32 -2.15 -10.55
N LYS A 147 0.67 -1.62 -9.51
CA LYS A 147 0.49 -0.18 -9.30
C LYS A 147 1.84 0.54 -9.16
N ILE A 148 2.76 0.00 -8.35
CA ILE A 148 4.10 0.55 -8.16
C ILE A 148 4.90 0.47 -9.46
N ALA A 149 4.89 -0.67 -10.14
CA ALA A 149 5.59 -0.86 -11.42
C ALA A 149 5.11 0.13 -12.48
N GLN A 150 3.80 0.38 -12.57
CA GLN A 150 3.24 1.37 -13.52
C GLN A 150 3.69 2.80 -13.19
N LYS A 151 3.66 3.20 -11.92
CA LYS A 151 3.99 4.57 -11.49
C LYS A 151 5.50 4.84 -11.39
N CYS A 152 6.30 3.80 -11.13
CA CYS A 152 7.74 3.89 -10.90
C CYS A 152 8.57 3.23 -12.01
N ARG A 153 7.99 2.85 -13.15
CA ARG A 153 8.61 2.08 -14.27
C ARG A 153 10.05 2.48 -14.62
N ARG A 154 10.37 3.77 -14.64
CA ARG A 154 11.72 4.27 -14.99
C ARG A 154 12.79 3.78 -14.01
N LYS A 155 12.45 3.60 -12.73
CA LYS A 155 13.38 3.12 -11.71
C LYS A 155 13.77 1.65 -11.88
N PHE A 156 12.90 0.86 -12.51
CA PHE A 156 13.17 -0.57 -12.76
C PHE A 156 14.13 -0.79 -13.93
N VAL A 157 14.07 0.07 -14.96
CA VAL A 157 14.84 -0.10 -16.21
C VAL A 157 16.15 0.66 -16.22
N VAL A 158 16.30 1.68 -15.37
CA VAL A 158 17.55 2.46 -15.25
C VAL A 158 18.42 1.84 -14.17
N LEU A 159 19.72 1.67 -14.47
CA LEU A 159 20.73 1.27 -13.49
C LEU A 159 20.76 2.28 -12.33
N GLN A 160 20.48 1.79 -11.12
CA GLN A 160 20.45 2.65 -9.94
C GLN A 160 21.84 2.70 -9.29
N PRO A 161 22.19 3.81 -8.60
CA PRO A 161 23.48 3.94 -7.96
C PRO A 161 23.74 2.80 -6.95
N GLY A 162 24.86 2.10 -7.12
CA GLY A 162 25.26 0.99 -6.25
C GLY A 162 24.68 -0.38 -6.62
N GLU A 163 23.88 -0.48 -7.68
CA GLU A 163 23.39 -1.76 -8.20
C GLU A 163 24.28 -2.25 -9.37
N PRO A 164 24.46 -3.57 -9.55
CA PRO A 164 25.28 -4.12 -10.63
C PRO A 164 24.59 -4.11 -12.00
N TYR A 165 23.25 -4.21 -12.04
CA TYR A 165 22.43 -4.21 -13.25
C TYR A 165 21.05 -3.59 -12.97
N PRO A 166 20.28 -3.18 -14.01
CA PRO A 166 18.92 -2.70 -13.84
C PRO A 166 18.04 -3.72 -13.11
N PHE A 167 17.20 -3.25 -12.19
CA PHE A 167 16.39 -4.13 -11.35
C PHE A 167 15.46 -5.04 -12.16
N VAL A 168 14.99 -4.60 -13.34
CA VAL A 168 14.19 -5.45 -14.24
C VAL A 168 14.90 -6.76 -14.60
N GLU A 169 16.23 -6.78 -14.70
CA GLU A 169 16.98 -8.00 -14.98
C GLU A 169 16.95 -8.96 -13.78
N GLU A 170 17.10 -8.43 -12.56
CA GLU A 170 16.91 -9.19 -11.30
C GLU A 170 15.52 -9.83 -11.27
N LEU A 171 14.49 -9.03 -11.55
CA LEU A 171 13.09 -9.47 -11.56
C LEU A 171 12.82 -10.55 -12.61
N MET A 172 13.54 -10.54 -13.74
CA MET A 172 13.40 -11.56 -14.79
C MET A 172 14.05 -12.89 -14.38
N MET A 173 15.17 -12.84 -13.65
CA MET A 173 15.84 -14.05 -13.14
C MET A 173 15.01 -14.72 -12.03
N GLU A 174 14.37 -13.94 -11.16
CA GLU A 174 13.54 -14.47 -10.07
C GLU A 174 12.10 -14.80 -10.50
N LEU A 175 11.69 -14.33 -11.68
CA LEU A 175 10.33 -14.47 -12.19
C LEU A 175 9.78 -15.90 -12.10
N PRO A 176 10.50 -16.97 -12.51
CA PRO A 176 10.00 -18.34 -12.44
C PRO A 176 9.73 -18.80 -10.99
N LYS A 177 10.51 -18.29 -10.03
CA LYS A 177 10.34 -18.59 -8.61
C LYS A 177 9.14 -17.81 -8.06
N THR A 178 9.04 -16.50 -8.33
CA THR A 178 7.95 -15.65 -7.83
C THR A 178 6.57 -16.08 -8.31
N VAL A 179 6.47 -16.67 -9.51
CA VAL A 179 5.18 -17.07 -10.12
C VAL A 179 4.76 -18.50 -9.82
N SER A 180 5.59 -19.31 -9.13
CA SER A 180 5.31 -20.74 -8.91
C SER A 180 4.02 -20.98 -8.12
N ASP A 181 3.72 -20.08 -7.20
CA ASP A 181 2.63 -20.22 -6.23
C ASP A 181 1.42 -19.34 -6.58
N LEU A 182 1.47 -18.65 -7.72
CA LEU A 182 0.41 -17.76 -8.18
C LEU A 182 -0.58 -18.49 -9.10
N GLU A 183 -1.86 -18.24 -8.89
CA GLU A 183 -2.92 -18.76 -9.74
C GLU A 183 -2.92 -18.11 -11.14
N PRO A 184 -3.42 -18.80 -12.18
CA PRO A 184 -3.47 -18.28 -13.54
C PRO A 184 -4.12 -16.89 -13.67
N HIS A 185 -5.12 -16.58 -12.83
CA HIS A 185 -5.82 -15.29 -12.87
C HIS A 185 -4.95 -14.12 -12.34
N GLN A 186 -4.03 -14.39 -11.42
CA GLN A 186 -3.05 -13.42 -10.89
C GLN A 186 -1.93 -13.17 -11.92
N LEU A 187 -1.55 -14.20 -12.69
CA LEU A 187 -0.57 -14.09 -13.78
C LEU A 187 -1.10 -13.28 -14.98
N HIS A 188 -2.37 -13.46 -15.36
CA HIS A 188 -2.96 -12.72 -16.48
C HIS A 188 -3.12 -11.23 -16.20
N ARG A 189 -3.34 -10.81 -14.95
CA ARG A 189 -3.33 -9.37 -14.57
C ARG A 189 -1.97 -8.72 -14.84
N ARG A 190 -0.87 -9.44 -14.64
CA ARG A 190 0.50 -8.95 -14.90
C ARG A 190 0.76 -8.71 -16.39
N SER A 191 0.11 -9.47 -17.28
CA SER A 191 0.33 -9.42 -18.74
C SER A 191 -0.73 -8.59 -19.50
N GLY A 192 -1.91 -8.37 -18.92
CA GLY A 192 -2.99 -7.68 -19.64
C GLY A 192 -4.05 -7.06 -18.75
N ARG A 193 -3.80 -5.85 -18.23
CA ARG A 193 -4.81 -4.76 -18.11
C ARG A 193 -4.22 -3.49 -17.50
N VAL A 194 -4.06 -2.49 -18.34
CA VAL A 194 -4.07 -1.07 -17.98
C VAL A 194 -5.55 -0.70 -17.70
N HIS A 195 -5.85 0.00 -16.60
CA HIS A 195 -7.18 0.32 -16.03
C HIS A 195 -7.89 -0.86 -15.32
N VAL A 196 -8.34 -0.78 -14.07
CA VAL A 196 -9.10 0.26 -13.35
C VAL A 196 -8.76 0.21 -11.85
N GLY A 197 -8.48 1.37 -11.24
CA GLY A 197 -8.29 1.48 -9.80
C GLY A 197 -9.59 1.35 -9.00
N GLY A 198 -9.52 0.67 -7.86
CA GLY A 198 -10.47 0.86 -6.75
C GLY A 198 -11.29 -0.33 -6.27
N ARG A 199 -11.09 -1.57 -6.75
CA ARG A 199 -12.02 -2.68 -6.42
C ARG A 199 -11.50 -3.88 -5.62
N ASP A 200 -10.21 -4.02 -5.36
CA ASP A 200 -9.68 -5.30 -4.85
C ASP A 200 -9.42 -5.37 -3.34
N HIS A 201 -9.56 -4.27 -2.59
CA HIS A 201 -9.35 -4.29 -1.13
C HIS A 201 -10.43 -5.02 -0.34
N SER A 202 -11.67 -5.07 -0.82
CA SER A 202 -12.77 -5.73 -0.11
C SER A 202 -12.68 -7.27 -0.18
N ARG A 203 -11.89 -7.84 -1.10
CA ARG A 203 -11.78 -9.30 -1.25
C ARG A 203 -10.93 -9.95 -0.16
N ALA A 204 -9.84 -9.32 0.27
CA ALA A 204 -9.02 -9.83 1.38
C ALA A 204 -9.76 -9.82 2.72
N GLN A 205 -10.73 -8.92 2.90
CA GLN A 205 -11.44 -8.74 4.17
C GLN A 205 -12.80 -9.46 4.23
N GLY A 206 -13.33 -9.90 3.08
CA GLY A 206 -14.62 -10.57 2.98
C GLY A 206 -14.66 -11.99 3.55
N HIS A 207 -13.50 -12.65 3.73
CA HIS A 207 -13.42 -14.02 4.23
C HIS A 207 -13.20 -14.15 5.75
N ALA A 208 -12.97 -13.04 6.47
CA ALA A 208 -12.87 -13.03 7.94
C ALA A 208 -14.21 -12.71 8.63
N ARG A 209 -15.33 -12.80 7.89
CA ARG A 209 -16.70 -12.79 8.41
C ARG A 209 -17.34 -14.15 8.16
N GLY A 210 -16.85 -15.15 8.87
CA GLY A 210 -17.39 -16.51 8.94
C GLY A 210 -17.01 -17.13 10.26
#